data_AF-A0AA88JE57-F1
#
_entry.id   AF-A0AA88JE57-F1
#
_cell.length_a   1.000
_cell.length_b   1.000
_cell.length_c   1.000
_cell.angle_alpha   90.00
_cell.angle_beta   90.00
_cell.angle_gamma   90.00
#
_symmetry.space_group_name_H-M   'P 1'
#
loop_
_entity.id
_entity.type
_entity.pdbx_description
1 polymer ?
#
loop_
_entity_poly.entity_id
_entity_poly.type
_entity_poly.pdbx_seq_one_letter_code
_entity_poly.pdbx_strand_id
1 'polypeptide(L)'
;MADMEMVNRARGRPVFTVDYLTSVVTPKYLESLREEFQISNDIDLVVPSLDDLPSRLPPSHVTLSVEFFQAGLRLPFHSFLRPMLWRHNIALMQLNANAYGY
;
A
#
# COMPACT_ATOMS: atom_id res chain seq x y z
N MET A 1 -20.99 -17.08 6.36
CA MET A 1 -20.71 -16.31 5.13
C MET A 1 -21.91 -15.55 4.56
N ALA A 2 -23.16 -15.78 4.99
CA ALA A 2 -24.35 -15.12 4.42
C ALA A 2 -24.87 -13.87 5.17
N ASP A 3 -24.31 -13.51 6.32
CA ASP A 3 -24.93 -12.51 7.22
C ASP A 3 -24.49 -11.06 6.93
N MET A 4 -23.32 -10.87 6.33
CA MET A 4 -22.73 -9.54 6.13
C MET A 4 -23.21 -8.85 4.83
N GLU A 5 -23.74 -9.62 3.88
CA GLU A 5 -24.40 -9.07 2.68
C GLU A 5 -25.77 -8.46 2.98
N MET A 6 -26.47 -8.96 4.01
CA MET A 6 -27.84 -8.53 4.32
C MET A 6 -27.92 -7.18 5.06
N VAL A 7 -26.85 -6.76 5.75
CA VAL A 7 -26.83 -5.50 6.52
C VAL A 7 -26.57 -4.27 5.63
N ASN A 8 -25.88 -4.42 4.51
CA ASN A 8 -25.48 -3.29 3.66
C ASN A 8 -26.54 -2.85 2.63
N ARG A 9 -27.58 -3.67 2.36
CA ARG A 9 -28.66 -3.30 1.44
C ARG A 9 -29.59 -2.19 1.98
N ALA A 10 -29.53 -1.88 3.28
CA ALA A 10 -30.43 -0.92 3.93
C ALA A 10 -29.98 0.56 3.83
N ARG A 11 -28.76 0.84 3.36
CA ARG A 11 -28.24 2.20 3.17
C ARG A 11 -27.50 2.23 1.85
N GLY A 12 -28.10 2.76 0.78
CA GLY A 12 -27.60 2.71 -0.61
C GLY A 12 -26.27 3.40 -0.90
N ARG A 13 -25.21 3.13 -0.12
CA ARG A 13 -23.83 3.51 -0.37
C ARG A 13 -23.02 2.25 -0.64
N PRO A 14 -22.33 2.14 -1.79
CA PRO A 14 -21.41 1.04 -2.02
C PRO A 14 -20.29 1.06 -0.97
N VAL A 15 -20.08 -0.08 -0.29
CA VAL A 15 -18.96 -0.28 0.62
C VAL A 15 -17.76 -0.71 -0.23
N PHE A 16 -16.92 0.25 -0.60
CA PHE A 16 -15.66 -0.05 -1.27
C PHE A 16 -14.63 -0.53 -0.24
N THR A 17 -14.29 -1.82 -0.32
CA THR A 17 -13.17 -2.38 0.45
C THR A 17 -11.97 -2.54 -0.47
N VAL A 18 -10.79 -2.15 -0.01
CA VAL A 18 -9.52 -2.30 -0.75
C VAL A 18 -9.24 -3.76 -1.15
N ASP A 19 -9.79 -4.71 -0.39
CA ASP A 19 -9.68 -6.15 -0.63
C ASP A 19 -10.37 -6.64 -1.92
N TYR A 20 -11.23 -5.81 -2.54
CA TYR A 20 -11.81 -6.11 -3.85
C TYR A 20 -10.93 -5.64 -5.01
N LEU A 21 -9.83 -4.92 -4.75
CA LEU A 21 -8.88 -4.53 -5.79
C LEU A 21 -8.03 -5.75 -6.17
N THR A 22 -8.16 -6.16 -7.43
CA THR A 22 -7.29 -7.21 -8.00
C THR A 22 -6.01 -6.56 -8.54
N SER A 23 -4.86 -7.11 -8.14
CA SER A 23 -3.55 -6.70 -8.66
C SER A 23 -2.81 -7.95 -9.13
N VAL A 24 -2.26 -7.90 -10.34
CA VAL A 24 -1.44 -8.98 -10.89
C VAL A 24 0.02 -8.59 -10.70
N VAL A 25 0.61 -9.03 -9.60
CA VAL A 25 2.04 -8.83 -9.30
C VAL A 25 2.79 -10.09 -9.71
N THR A 26 3.85 -9.93 -10.49
CA THR A 26 4.74 -11.04 -10.90
C THR A 26 6.17 -10.77 -10.42
N PRO A 27 7.03 -11.78 -10.22
CA PRO A 27 8.42 -11.57 -9.82
C PRO A 27 9.17 -10.64 -10.79
N LYS A 28 8.98 -10.85 -12.10
CA LYS A 28 9.56 -9.99 -13.15
C LYS A 28 9.08 -8.53 -13.04
N TYR A 29 7.82 -8.32 -12.67
CA TYR A 29 7.30 -6.97 -12.44
C TYR A 29 8.00 -6.32 -11.25
N LEU A 30 8.21 -7.05 -10.14
CA LEU A 30 8.95 -6.53 -8.99
C LEU A 30 10.42 -6.20 -9.33
N GLU A 31 11.08 -7.01 -10.16
CA GLU A 31 12.42 -6.69 -10.67
C GLU A 31 12.43 -5.40 -11.49
N SER A 32 11.45 -5.21 -12.39
CA SER A 32 11.34 -3.98 -13.16
C SER A 32 11.10 -2.75 -12.29
N LEU A 33 10.26 -2.86 -11.26
CA LEU A 33 10.03 -1.76 -10.30
C LEU A 33 11.31 -1.42 -9.52
N ARG A 34 12.11 -2.44 -9.17
CA ARG A 34 13.37 -2.24 -8.48
C ARG A 34 14.34 -1.42 -9.33
N GLU A 35 14.48 -1.77 -10.60
CA GLU A 35 15.35 -1.04 -11.54
C GLU A 35 14.82 0.38 -11.82
N GLU A 36 13.53 0.51 -12.11
CA GLU A 36 12.87 1.77 -12.45
C GLU A 36 12.98 2.79 -11.32
N PHE A 37 12.71 2.37 -10.09
CA PHE A 37 12.67 3.26 -8.93
C PHE A 37 13.95 3.21 -8.07
N GLN A 38 14.98 2.50 -8.53
CA GLN A 38 16.26 2.34 -7.85
C GLN A 38 16.08 1.86 -6.40
N ILE A 39 15.17 0.89 -6.20
CA ILE A 39 14.87 0.33 -4.88
C ILE A 39 16.07 -0.49 -4.43
N SER A 40 16.60 -0.17 -3.25
CA SER A 40 17.81 -0.80 -2.73
C SER A 40 17.59 -2.29 -2.38
N ASN A 41 18.60 -3.13 -2.61
CA ASN A 41 18.55 -4.59 -2.47
C ASN A 41 18.30 -5.09 -1.03
N ASP A 42 18.42 -4.21 -0.03
CA ASP A 42 18.08 -4.46 1.38
C ASP A 42 16.57 -4.42 1.65
N ILE A 43 15.76 -4.03 0.67
CA ILE A 43 14.30 -3.99 0.77
C ILE A 43 13.72 -5.19 0.05
N ASP A 44 13.03 -6.06 0.77
CA ASP A 44 12.35 -7.21 0.18
C ASP A 44 11.06 -6.78 -0.53
N LEU A 45 10.97 -7.05 -1.83
CA LEU A 45 9.75 -6.94 -2.61
C LEU A 45 9.12 -8.34 -2.71
N VAL A 46 7.90 -8.49 -2.22
CA VAL A 46 7.23 -9.79 -2.11
C VAL A 46 5.99 -9.81 -2.99
N VAL A 47 5.81 -10.92 -3.72
CA VAL A 47 4.56 -11.19 -4.43
C VAL A 47 3.52 -11.62 -3.40
N PRO A 48 2.37 -10.94 -3.28
CA PRO A 48 1.33 -11.35 -2.35
C PRO A 48 0.78 -12.73 -2.72
N SER A 49 0.51 -13.55 -1.70
CA SER A 49 -0.18 -14.83 -1.82
C SER A 49 -1.68 -14.63 -2.09
N LEU A 50 -2.37 -15.70 -2.50
CA LEU A 50 -3.83 -15.70 -2.68
C LEU A 50 -4.59 -15.39 -1.38
N ASP A 51 -4.00 -15.72 -0.23
CA ASP A 51 -4.59 -15.48 1.09
C ASP A 51 -4.22 -14.11 1.67
N ASP A 52 -3.29 -13.38 1.03
CA ASP A 52 -2.87 -12.07 1.49
C ASP A 52 -3.89 -11.02 1.06
N LEU A 53 -4.51 -10.38 2.06
CA LEU A 53 -5.43 -9.28 1.81
C LEU A 53 -4.67 -7.95 1.91
N PRO A 54 -4.92 -6.98 1.01
CA PRO A 54 -4.36 -5.64 1.13
C PRO A 54 -4.66 -4.97 2.49
N SER A 55 -5.82 -5.28 3.10
CA SER A 55 -6.17 -4.79 4.44
C SER A 55 -5.51 -5.56 5.59
N ARG A 56 -4.91 -6.73 5.34
CA ARG A 56 -4.36 -7.64 6.36
C ARG A 56 -3.02 -8.24 5.95
N LEU A 57 -2.03 -7.37 5.79
CA LEU A 57 -0.65 -7.82 5.63
C LEU A 57 -0.04 -8.33 6.94
N PRO A 58 0.98 -9.20 6.86
CA PRO A 58 1.83 -9.52 7.99
C PRO A 58 2.46 -8.24 8.59
N PRO A 59 2.68 -8.17 9.92
CA PRO A 59 3.23 -6.98 10.58
C PRO A 59 4.61 -6.51 10.07
N SER A 60 5.34 -7.38 9.37
CA SER A 60 6.65 -7.10 8.79
C SER A 60 6.60 -6.45 7.41
N HIS A 61 5.43 -6.34 6.79
CA HIS A 61 5.27 -5.86 5.41
C HIS A 61 4.43 -4.59 5.34
N VAL A 62 4.61 -3.82 4.26
CA VAL A 62 3.84 -2.60 3.97
C VAL A 62 3.35 -2.67 2.53
N THR A 63 2.07 -2.42 2.30
CA THR A 63 1.52 -2.23 0.94
C THR A 63 1.74 -0.79 0.50
N LEU A 64 2.28 -0.60 -0.70
CA LEU A 64 2.44 0.71 -1.33
C LEU A 64 1.84 0.69 -2.73
N SER A 65 1.16 1.78 -3.12
CA SER A 65 0.81 2.03 -4.51
C SER A 65 2.08 2.40 -5.29
N VAL A 66 2.19 1.90 -6.53
CA VAL A 66 3.28 2.27 -7.46
C VAL A 66 3.26 3.77 -7.76
N GLU A 67 2.09 4.40 -7.72
CA GLU A 67 1.90 5.83 -7.93
C GLU A 67 2.72 6.68 -6.94
N PHE A 68 2.99 6.17 -5.73
CA PHE A 68 3.84 6.89 -4.79
C PHE A 68 5.26 7.05 -5.32
N PHE A 69 5.82 6.03 -5.96
CA PHE A 69 7.16 6.09 -6.54
C PHE A 69 7.22 7.01 -7.76
N GLN A 70 6.15 7.03 -8.55
CA GLN A 70 5.97 7.98 -9.65
C GLN A 70 5.88 9.42 -9.15
N ALA A 71 5.25 9.64 -7.99
CA ALA A 71 5.21 10.92 -7.29
C ALA A 71 6.52 11.29 -6.56
N GLY A 72 7.58 10.48 -6.69
CA GLY A 72 8.90 10.78 -6.16
C GLY A 72 9.23 10.13 -4.81
N LEU A 73 8.41 9.20 -4.31
CA LEU A 73 8.78 8.38 -3.16
C LEU A 73 10.07 7.60 -3.46
N ARG A 74 11.01 7.62 -2.52
CA ARG A 74 12.27 6.87 -2.57
C ARG A 74 12.43 6.07 -1.30
N LEU A 75 12.97 4.86 -1.43
CA LEU A 75 13.22 3.94 -0.33
C LEU A 75 14.73 3.69 -0.15
N PRO A 76 15.21 3.40 1.08
CA PRO A 76 14.46 3.36 2.33
C PRO A 76 13.93 4.75 2.71
N PHE A 77 12.77 4.81 3.38
CA PHE A 77 12.24 6.09 3.84
C PHE A 77 13.30 6.84 4.63
N HIS A 78 13.46 8.13 4.37
CA HIS A 78 14.34 8.96 5.19
C HIS A 78 14.04 8.67 6.66
N SER A 79 15.08 8.46 7.46
CA SER A 79 14.99 8.12 8.89
C SER A 79 14.15 9.09 9.72
N PHE A 80 13.81 10.26 9.17
CA PHE A 80 12.90 11.25 9.74
C PHE A 80 11.42 10.88 9.54
N LEU A 81 11.06 10.33 8.38
CA LEU A 81 9.69 9.98 8.03
C LEU A 81 9.15 8.84 8.88
N ARG A 82 9.98 7.83 9.18
CA ARG A 82 9.53 6.65 9.93
C ARG A 82 9.09 7.00 11.37
N PRO A 83 9.87 7.74 12.19
CA PRO A 83 9.42 8.23 13.49
C PRO A 83 8.26 9.22 13.39
N MET A 84 8.23 10.07 12.36
CA MET A 84 7.15 11.05 12.16
C MET A 84 5.81 10.37 11.93
N LEU A 85 5.74 9.40 11.01
CA LEU A 85 4.55 8.61 10.72
C LEU A 85 4.09 7.82 11.94
N TRP A 86 5.03 7.16 12.62
CA TRP A 86 4.75 6.40 13.83
C TRP A 86 4.17 7.28 14.94
N ARG A 87 4.80 8.42 15.23
CA ARG A 87 4.38 9.33 16.31
C ARG A 87 3.00 9.92 16.09
N HIS A 88 2.62 10.14 14.84
CA HIS A 88 1.32 10.72 14.49
C HIS A 88 0.26 9.67 14.15
N ASN A 89 0.61 8.38 14.23
CA ASN A 89 -0.24 7.26 13.83
C ASN A 89 -0.78 7.44 12.39
N ILE A 90 0.07 7.96 11.50
CA ILE A 90 -0.26 8.26 10.11
C ILE A 90 0.25 7.09 9.26
N ALA A 91 -0.65 6.48 8.49
CA ALA A 91 -0.26 5.54 7.44
C ALA A 91 0.34 6.33 6.27
N LEU A 92 1.34 5.79 5.59
CA LEU A 92 1.94 6.47 4.43
C LEU A 92 0.89 6.86 3.38
N MET A 93 -0.16 6.04 3.21
CA MET A 93 -1.25 6.30 2.29
C MET A 93 -2.13 7.51 2.65
N GLN A 94 -2.05 7.99 3.90
CA GLN A 94 -2.72 9.22 4.33
C GLN A 94 -1.88 10.48 4.02
N LEU A 95 -0.62 10.31 3.62
CA LEU A 95 0.16 11.43 3.10
C LEU A 95 -0.38 11.80 1.73
N ASN A 96 -0.81 13.04 1.58
CA ASN A 96 -1.13 13.60 0.28
C ASN A 96 0.20 13.86 -0.47
N ALA A 97 0.47 13.09 -1.52
CA ALA A 97 1.65 13.27 -2.37
C ALA A 97 1.72 14.67 -3.02
N ASN A 98 0.59 15.38 -3.11
CA ASN A 98 0.48 16.71 -3.71
C ASN A 98 0.57 17.88 -2.71
N ALA A 99 0.87 17.63 -1.43
CA ALA A 99 1.03 18.69 -0.43
C ALA A 99 2.47 19.25 -0.41
N TYR A 100 2.99 19.68 -1.56
CA TYR A 100 4.14 20.60 -1.58
C TYR A 100 3.63 22.04 -1.41
N GLY A 101 4.30 22.78 -0.54
CA GLY A 101 3.74 23.92 0.21
C GLY A 101 3.33 25.18 -0.57
N TYR A 102 2.45 25.95 0.08
CA TYR A 102 2.53 27.42 0.11
C TYR A 102 3.52 27.83 1.18
#